data_AF-A0A929EMM3-F1
#
_entry.id   AF-A0A929EMM3-F1
#
_cell.length_a   1.000
_cell.length_b   1.000
_cell.length_c   1.000
_cell.angle_alpha   90.00
_cell.angle_beta   90.00
_cell.angle_gamma   90.00
#
_symmetry.space_group_name_H-M   'P 1'
#
loop_
_entity.id
_entity.type
_entity.pdbx_description
1 polymer ?
#
loop_
_entity_poly.entity_id
_entity_poly.type
_entity_poly.pdbx_seq_one_letter_code
_entity_poly.pdbx_strand_id
1 'polypeptide(L)'
;MKGWLAANCLLDGFVLVPEPIAYIEKRGLLRFKEGCFCMEYIEGSLNLGDKLKDGENRVRLIVQVGDLIRGLHELNCSHGDMKASNFLVADEGDRHRLYMIDTEDVKFHKKIDKKHRMKDLLRFIRSVPDVADQDMDMLLSGYGKNIKAIKENITPRELRQFFYSEKRF
;
A
#
# COMPACT_ATOMS: atom_id res chain seq x y z
N MET A 1 -12.55 5.22 13.81
CA MET A 1 -12.43 3.83 14.30
C MET A 1 -11.80 2.91 13.26
N LYS A 2 -12.24 2.93 11.99
CA LYS A 2 -11.70 2.03 10.94
C LYS A 2 -10.19 2.18 10.72
N GLY A 3 -9.70 3.41 10.47
CA GLY A 3 -8.26 3.69 10.30
C GLY A 3 -7.41 3.23 11.49
N TRP A 4 -7.89 3.46 12.72
CA TRP A 4 -7.25 2.98 13.95
C TRP A 4 -7.10 1.46 13.98
N LEU A 5 -8.20 0.71 13.76
CA LEU A 5 -8.18 -0.75 13.77
C LEU A 5 -7.29 -1.31 12.64
N ALA A 6 -7.35 -0.70 11.46
CA ALA A 6 -6.49 -1.03 10.34
C ALA A 6 -5.01 -0.82 10.69
N ALA A 7 -4.62 0.36 11.14
CA ALA A 7 -3.23 0.67 11.46
C ALA A 7 -2.64 -0.29 12.50
N ASN A 8 -3.37 -0.55 13.59
CA ASN A 8 -2.93 -1.51 14.61
C ASN A 8 -2.78 -2.93 14.05
N CYS A 9 -3.76 -3.42 13.28
CA CYS A 9 -3.67 -4.75 12.68
C CYS A 9 -2.49 -4.89 11.70
N LEU A 10 -2.18 -3.82 10.97
CA LEU A 10 -1.06 -3.82 10.03
C LEU A 10 0.28 -3.87 10.78
N LEU A 11 0.44 -3.09 11.85
CA LEU A 11 1.64 -3.15 12.70
C LEU A 11 1.83 -4.51 13.35
N ASP A 12 0.78 -5.09 13.93
CA ASP A 12 0.80 -6.44 14.53
C ASP A 12 1.20 -7.52 13.51
N GLY A 13 0.89 -7.28 12.23
CA GLY A 13 1.26 -8.12 11.10
C GLY A 13 2.58 -7.75 10.41
N PHE A 14 3.39 -6.88 11.02
CA PHE A 14 4.67 -6.38 10.49
C PHE A 14 4.58 -5.65 9.14
N VAL A 15 3.42 -5.07 8.84
CA VAL A 15 3.22 -4.13 7.73
C VAL A 15 3.42 -2.71 8.27
N LEU A 16 4.50 -2.08 7.84
CA LEU A 16 4.87 -0.74 8.30
C LEU A 16 3.84 0.32 7.89
N VAL A 17 3.28 0.96 8.89
CA VAL A 17 2.48 2.19 8.86
C VAL A 17 3.01 3.10 9.98
N PRO A 18 2.77 4.42 9.96
CA PRO A 18 3.11 5.27 11.10
C PRO A 18 2.35 4.82 12.36
N GLU A 19 2.96 4.93 13.55
CA GLU A 19 2.31 4.44 14.76
C GLU A 19 0.99 5.18 15.05
N PRO A 20 -0.14 4.47 15.31
CA PRO A 20 -1.38 5.10 15.71
C PRO A 20 -1.27 5.60 17.15
N ILE A 21 -1.23 6.92 17.35
CA ILE A 21 -1.00 7.54 18.67
C ILE A 21 -2.32 7.70 19.44
N ALA A 22 -3.33 8.27 18.80
CA ALA A 22 -4.61 8.55 19.45
C ALA A 22 -5.79 8.49 18.49
N TYR A 23 -6.93 8.04 19.00
CA TYR A 23 -8.22 8.18 18.33
C TYR A 23 -9.24 8.76 19.30
N ILE A 24 -9.90 9.84 18.89
CA ILE A 24 -10.94 10.51 19.67
C ILE A 24 -12.23 10.47 18.85
N GLU A 25 -13.33 10.12 19.49
CA GLU A 25 -14.65 10.08 18.88
C GLU A 25 -15.68 10.77 19.78
N LYS A 26 -16.40 11.74 19.23
CA LYS A 26 -17.53 12.39 19.90
C LYS A 26 -18.84 11.76 19.43
N ARG A 27 -19.44 10.95 20.29
CA ARG A 27 -20.74 10.33 20.07
C ARG A 27 -21.84 11.15 20.75
N GLY A 28 -22.88 11.53 20.01
CA GLY A 28 -24.14 12.01 20.58
C GLY A 28 -25.09 10.84 20.86
N LEU A 29 -26.22 11.10 21.55
CA LEU A 29 -27.20 10.04 21.91
C LEU A 29 -27.70 9.19 20.73
N LEU A 30 -27.68 9.73 19.49
CA LEU A 30 -28.22 9.07 18.29
C LEU A 30 -27.33 9.16 17.04
N ARG A 31 -26.24 9.95 17.05
CA ARG A 31 -25.39 10.16 15.86
C ARG A 31 -23.92 10.38 16.22
N PHE A 32 -23.04 9.91 15.34
CA PHE A 32 -21.65 10.36 15.26
C PHE A 32 -21.63 11.86 14.96
N LYS A 33 -20.84 12.63 15.71
CA LYS A 33 -20.65 14.06 15.42
C LYS A 33 -19.31 14.30 14.74
N GLU A 34 -18.22 13.91 15.41
CA GLU A 34 -16.85 14.24 15.00
C GLU A 34 -15.88 13.15 15.48
N GLY A 35 -14.75 12.99 14.79
CA GLY A 35 -13.66 12.15 15.24
C GLY A 35 -12.33 12.65 14.71
N CYS A 36 -11.26 12.33 15.44
CA CYS A 36 -9.88 12.66 15.07
C CYS A 36 -9.03 11.40 15.23
N PHE A 37 -8.14 11.16 14.28
CA PHE A 37 -7.18 10.08 14.30
C PHE A 37 -5.78 10.68 14.11
N CYS A 38 -4.92 10.50 15.10
CA CYS A 38 -3.55 10.98 15.11
C CYS A 38 -2.59 9.80 14.94
N MET A 39 -1.65 9.95 14.01
CA MET A 39 -0.58 9.00 13.76
C MET A 39 0.77 9.68 13.96
N GLU A 40 1.82 8.88 14.13
CA GLU A 40 3.20 9.32 14.16
C GLU A 40 3.54 10.18 12.93
N TYR A 41 4.26 11.27 13.18
CA TYR A 41 4.87 12.05 12.13
C TYR A 41 6.24 11.46 11.80
N ILE A 42 6.39 10.92 10.59
CA ILE A 42 7.66 10.36 10.14
C ILE A 42 8.57 11.50 9.68
N GLU A 43 9.42 11.98 10.58
CA GLU A 43 10.35 13.09 10.34
C GLU A 43 11.25 12.83 9.13
N GLY A 44 11.46 13.85 8.29
CA GLY A 44 12.30 13.76 7.09
C GLY A 44 11.77 12.84 6.00
N SER A 45 10.57 12.29 6.14
CA SER A 45 9.99 11.45 5.09
C SER A 45 9.49 12.25 3.90
N LEU A 46 9.55 11.61 2.73
CA LEU A 46 9.07 12.16 1.46
C LEU A 46 7.97 11.29 0.88
N ASN A 47 7.10 11.90 0.09
CA ASN A 47 6.11 11.15 -0.67
C ASN A 47 6.81 10.24 -1.69
N LEU A 48 6.42 8.96 -1.76
CA LEU A 48 7.02 8.04 -2.71
C LEU A 48 6.82 8.50 -4.16
N GLY A 49 5.66 9.09 -4.49
CA GLY A 49 5.39 9.61 -5.82
C GLY A 49 6.41 10.67 -6.25
N ASP A 50 6.90 11.50 -5.33
CA ASP A 50 7.92 12.50 -5.64
C ASP A 50 9.31 11.87 -5.73
N LYS A 51 9.69 10.99 -4.78
CA LYS A 51 10.96 10.23 -4.86
C LYS A 51 11.11 9.42 -6.16
N LEU A 52 10.01 8.89 -6.70
CA LEU A 52 10.05 8.11 -7.94
C LEU A 52 10.32 8.98 -9.19
N LYS A 53 10.06 10.29 -9.15
CA LYS A 53 10.37 11.24 -10.24
C LYS A 53 11.87 11.55 -10.29
N ASP A 54 12.52 11.58 -9.13
CA ASP A 54 13.97 11.78 -9.03
C ASP A 54 14.75 10.61 -9.67
N GLY A 55 14.10 9.46 -9.87
CA GLY A 55 14.64 8.27 -10.54
C GLY A 55 15.62 7.47 -9.68
N GLU A 56 16.24 8.10 -8.68
CA GLU A 56 17.11 7.43 -7.72
C GLU A 56 16.36 6.35 -6.93
N ASN A 57 16.98 5.18 -6.80
CA ASN A 57 16.43 4.04 -6.05
C ASN A 57 15.06 3.53 -6.53
N ARG A 58 14.52 3.99 -7.67
CA ARG A 58 13.19 3.63 -8.21
C ARG A 58 12.94 2.12 -8.15
N VAL A 59 13.89 1.34 -8.66
CA VAL A 59 13.82 -0.13 -8.67
C VAL A 59 13.64 -0.68 -7.26
N ARG A 60 14.48 -0.25 -6.33
CA ARG A 60 14.47 -0.71 -4.93
C ARG A 60 13.16 -0.34 -4.25
N LEU A 61 12.68 0.89 -4.43
CA LEU A 61 11.46 1.39 -3.81
C LEU A 61 10.22 0.64 -4.31
N ILE A 62 10.09 0.43 -5.63
CA ILE A 62 8.96 -0.31 -6.20
C ILE A 62 8.96 -1.78 -5.74
N VAL A 63 10.13 -2.41 -5.63
CA VAL A 63 10.26 -3.75 -5.06
C VAL A 63 9.83 -3.79 -3.60
N GLN A 64 10.20 -2.79 -2.79
CA GLN A 64 9.78 -2.70 -1.38
C GLN A 64 8.26 -2.47 -1.26
N VAL A 65 7.66 -1.65 -2.13
CA VAL A 65 6.20 -1.50 -2.17
C VAL A 65 5.53 -2.84 -2.46
N GLY A 66 6.02 -3.60 -3.45
CA GLY A 66 5.49 -4.92 -3.77
C GLY A 66 5.46 -5.84 -2.55
N ASP A 67 6.53 -5.82 -1.75
CA ASP A 67 6.63 -6.60 -0.52
C ASP A 67 5.65 -6.11 0.57
N LEU A 68 5.46 -4.79 0.71
CA LEU A 68 4.51 -4.22 1.67
C LEU A 68 3.05 -4.55 1.31
N ILE A 69 2.71 -4.47 0.02
CA ILE A 69 1.40 -4.89 -0.51
C ILE A 69 1.18 -6.38 -0.28
N ARG A 70 2.22 -7.22 -0.43
CA ARG A 70 2.15 -8.65 -0.12
C ARG A 70 1.80 -8.86 1.35
N GLY A 71 2.50 -8.20 2.28
CA GLY A 71 2.21 -8.28 3.71
C GLY A 71 0.76 -7.91 4.04
N LEU A 72 0.28 -6.80 3.49
CA LEU A 72 -1.13 -6.39 3.62
C LEU A 72 -2.09 -7.51 3.17
N HIS A 73 -1.86 -8.10 2.00
CA HIS A 73 -2.72 -9.15 1.48
C HIS A 73 -2.57 -10.50 2.20
N GLU A 74 -1.43 -10.77 2.86
CA GLU A 74 -1.24 -11.95 3.71
C GLU A 74 -2.05 -11.85 5.01
N LEU A 75 -2.33 -10.63 5.47
CA LEU A 75 -3.26 -10.33 6.56
C LEU A 75 -4.74 -10.34 6.12
N ASN A 76 -5.05 -10.83 4.91
CA ASN A 76 -6.38 -10.78 4.29
C ASN A 76 -6.98 -9.37 4.24
N CYS A 77 -6.14 -8.35 4.06
CA CYS A 77 -6.57 -6.97 3.95
C CYS A 77 -6.39 -6.46 2.51
N SER A 78 -7.25 -5.56 2.05
CA SER A 78 -7.04 -4.73 0.86
C SER A 78 -7.03 -3.26 1.26
N HIS A 79 -6.20 -2.43 0.65
CA HIS A 79 -6.02 -1.04 1.07
C HIS A 79 -7.20 -0.16 0.67
N GLY A 80 -7.79 -0.38 -0.51
CA GLY A 80 -8.95 0.42 -0.96
C GLY A 80 -8.60 1.75 -1.65
N ASP A 81 -7.43 2.34 -1.41
CA ASP A 81 -6.87 3.48 -2.15
C ASP A 81 -5.34 3.36 -2.34
N MET A 82 -4.90 2.23 -2.90
CA MET A 82 -3.49 1.91 -3.09
C MET A 82 -2.85 2.81 -4.16
N LYS A 83 -2.21 3.91 -3.77
CA LYS A 83 -1.52 4.85 -4.67
C LYS A 83 -0.14 5.20 -4.16
N ALA A 84 0.78 5.59 -5.04
CA ALA A 84 2.15 5.98 -4.70
C ALA A 84 2.18 7.13 -3.68
N SER A 85 1.21 8.04 -3.73
CA SER A 85 1.11 9.11 -2.75
C SER A 85 0.65 8.68 -1.35
N ASN A 86 0.21 7.44 -1.18
CA ASN A 86 -0.10 6.83 0.13
C ASN A 86 1.08 6.00 0.67
N PHE A 87 2.30 6.28 0.19
CA PHE A 87 3.53 5.75 0.79
C PHE A 87 4.47 6.90 1.13
N LEU A 88 5.06 6.81 2.32
CA LEU A 88 6.15 7.68 2.77
C LEU A 88 7.46 6.90 2.69
N VAL A 89 8.51 7.57 2.22
CA VAL A 89 9.89 7.08 2.20
C VAL A 89 10.67 7.83 3.24
N ALA A 90 11.24 7.13 4.23
CA ALA A 90 12.18 7.70 5.17
C ALA A 90 13.58 7.14 4.88
N ASP A 91 14.53 8.06 4.66
CA ASP A 91 15.94 7.74 4.45
C ASP A 91 16.58 7.51 5.85
N GLU A 92 17.11 6.31 6.07
CA GLU A 92 17.78 5.91 7.31
C GLU A 92 19.20 5.39 7.02
N GLY A 93 20.15 6.31 6.99
CA GLY A 93 21.50 6.02 6.51
C GLY A 93 21.44 5.52 5.07
N ASP A 94 21.97 4.33 4.80
CA ASP A 94 21.98 3.71 3.46
C ASP A 94 20.68 2.94 3.13
N ARG A 95 19.68 2.99 4.01
CA ARG A 95 18.42 2.24 3.87
C ARG A 95 17.22 3.16 3.69
N HIS A 96 16.25 2.65 2.96
CA HIS A 96 14.94 3.27 2.80
C HIS A 96 13.92 2.43 3.58
N ARG A 97 13.15 3.09 4.45
CA ARG A 97 11.93 2.52 5.02
C ARG A 97 10.72 3.08 4.31
N LEU A 98 9.78 2.20 3.98
CA LEU A 98 8.49 2.55 3.40
C LEU A 98 7.40 2.37 4.43
N TYR A 99 6.59 3.40 4.58
CA TYR A 99 5.41 3.40 5.44
C TYR A 99 4.17 3.57 4.57
N MET A 100 3.20 2.68 4.72
CA MET A 100 1.88 2.85 4.13
C MET A 100 1.07 3.81 5.01
N ILE A 101 0.43 4.81 4.40
CA ILE A 101 -0.43 5.77 5.09
C ILE A 101 -1.87 5.66 4.58
N ASP A 102 -2.78 6.45 5.15
CA ASP A 102 -4.19 6.49 4.74
C ASP A 102 -4.89 5.12 4.89
N THR A 103 -4.97 4.63 6.14
CA THR A 103 -5.55 3.33 6.45
C THR A 103 -7.08 3.34 6.56
N GLU A 104 -7.75 4.44 6.24
CA GLU A 104 -9.19 4.59 6.44
C GLU A 104 -10.04 3.68 5.54
N ASP A 105 -9.57 3.46 4.31
CA ASP A 105 -10.23 2.65 3.30
C ASP A 105 -9.84 1.17 3.34
N VAL A 106 -8.97 0.78 4.28
CA VAL A 106 -8.54 -0.62 4.45
C VAL A 106 -9.75 -1.49 4.79
N LYS A 107 -9.87 -2.61 4.08
CA LYS A 107 -10.93 -3.60 4.26
C LYS A 107 -10.35 -4.93 4.68
N PHE A 108 -10.93 -5.46 5.75
CA PHE A 108 -10.67 -6.81 6.24
C PHE A 108 -11.56 -7.81 5.51
N HIS A 109 -10.95 -8.88 5.02
CA HIS A 109 -11.65 -9.96 4.34
C HIS A 109 -11.51 -11.25 5.15
N LYS A 110 -12.51 -12.14 5.08
CA LYS A 110 -12.34 -13.51 5.60
C LYS A 110 -11.20 -14.23 4.87
N LYS A 111 -11.13 -14.01 3.56
CA LYS A 111 -10.03 -14.38 2.67
C LYS A 111 -10.03 -13.36 1.53
N ILE A 112 -8.92 -12.66 1.31
CA ILE A 112 -8.83 -11.73 0.19
C ILE A 112 -8.73 -12.51 -1.14
N ASP A 113 -9.54 -12.11 -2.12
CA ASP A 113 -9.56 -12.74 -3.44
C ASP A 113 -8.56 -12.10 -4.43
N LYS A 114 -8.33 -12.79 -5.57
CA LYS A 114 -7.47 -12.30 -6.65
C LYS A 114 -7.89 -10.94 -7.19
N LYS A 115 -9.20 -10.63 -7.22
CA LYS A 115 -9.72 -9.37 -7.77
C LYS A 115 -9.29 -8.18 -6.93
N HIS A 116 -9.40 -8.27 -5.60
CA HIS A 116 -8.96 -7.22 -4.69
C HIS A 116 -7.45 -7.05 -4.74
N ARG A 117 -6.69 -8.16 -4.73
CA ARG A 117 -5.23 -8.13 -4.88
C ARG A 117 -4.80 -7.42 -6.18
N MET A 118 -5.42 -7.79 -7.30
CA MET A 118 -5.16 -7.18 -8.61
C MET A 118 -5.52 -5.70 -8.61
N LYS A 119 -6.65 -5.31 -7.99
CA LYS A 119 -7.10 -3.93 -7.94
C LYS A 119 -6.09 -3.03 -7.21
N ASP A 120 -5.56 -3.49 -6.08
CA ASP A 120 -4.56 -2.71 -5.33
C ASP A 120 -3.24 -2.58 -6.11
N LEU A 121 -2.74 -3.68 -6.71
CA LEU A 121 -1.55 -3.65 -7.56
C LEU A 121 -1.72 -2.72 -8.78
N LEU A 122 -2.87 -2.78 -9.45
CA LEU A 122 -3.18 -1.93 -10.60
C LEU A 122 -3.31 -0.46 -10.24
N ARG A 123 -3.93 -0.15 -9.10
CA ARG A 123 -4.04 1.23 -8.62
C ARG A 123 -2.68 1.80 -8.30
N PHE A 124 -1.81 1.03 -7.63
CA PHE A 124 -0.46 1.46 -7.34
C PHE A 124 0.28 1.77 -8.64
N ILE A 125 0.37 0.81 -9.55
CA ILE A 125 1.19 0.97 -10.76
C ILE A 125 0.70 2.10 -11.67
N ARG A 126 -0.61 2.38 -11.67
CA ARG A 126 -1.18 3.53 -12.41
C ARG A 126 -0.87 4.88 -11.79
N SER A 127 -0.65 4.91 -10.48
CA SER A 127 -0.29 6.13 -9.76
C SER A 127 1.22 6.41 -9.77
N VAL A 128 2.03 5.47 -10.25
CA VAL A 128 3.49 5.65 -10.40
C VAL A 128 3.75 6.67 -11.51
N PRO A 129 4.54 7.74 -11.26
CA PRO A 129 4.89 8.71 -12.29
C PRO A 129 5.80 8.08 -13.35
N ASP A 130 5.56 8.44 -14.61
CA ASP A 130 6.30 7.97 -15.79
C ASP A 130 6.47 6.45 -15.81
N VAL A 131 5.38 5.74 -15.48
CA VAL A 131 5.35 4.28 -15.37
C VAL A 131 5.82 3.61 -16.67
N ALA A 132 6.75 2.67 -16.52
CA ALA A 132 7.30 1.83 -17.57
C ALA A 132 6.96 0.35 -17.33
N ASP A 133 7.00 -0.48 -18.38
CA ASP A 133 6.69 -1.92 -18.26
C ASP A 133 7.55 -2.64 -17.22
N GLN A 134 8.82 -2.22 -17.08
CA GLN A 134 9.75 -2.77 -16.08
C GLN A 134 9.28 -2.55 -14.63
N ASP A 135 8.53 -1.48 -14.35
CA ASP A 135 8.03 -1.19 -13.00
C ASP A 135 7.03 -2.25 -12.54
N MET A 136 6.26 -2.84 -13.48
CA MET A 136 5.35 -3.95 -13.17
C MET A 136 6.11 -5.21 -12.76
N ASP A 137 7.21 -5.51 -13.46
CA ASP A 137 8.05 -6.67 -13.14
C ASP A 137 8.74 -6.46 -11.79
N MET A 138 9.23 -5.25 -11.50
CA MET A 138 9.82 -4.88 -10.21
C MET A 138 8.81 -5.01 -9.07
N LEU A 139 7.60 -4.47 -9.24
CA LEU A 139 6.51 -4.56 -8.26
C LEU A 139 6.20 -6.03 -7.95
N LEU A 140 6.03 -6.85 -8.99
CA LEU A 140 5.71 -8.26 -8.84
C LEU A 140 6.89 -9.08 -8.30
N SER A 141 8.13 -8.69 -8.57
CA SER A 141 9.30 -9.33 -7.97
C SER A 141 9.33 -9.13 -6.46
N GLY A 142 8.93 -7.95 -5.97
CA GLY A 142 8.75 -7.67 -4.54
C GLY A 142 7.57 -8.43 -3.95
N TYR A 143 6.43 -8.37 -4.64
CA TYR A 143 5.20 -9.04 -4.23
C TYR A 143 5.28 -10.58 -4.23
N GLY A 144 6.17 -11.15 -5.05
CA GLY A 144 6.30 -12.59 -5.28
C GLY A 144 7.37 -13.31 -4.46
N LYS A 145 8.10 -12.63 -3.58
CA LYS A 145 9.29 -13.20 -2.87
C LYS A 145 9.03 -14.46 -2.02
N ASN A 146 7.78 -14.88 -1.81
CA ASN A 146 7.44 -16.08 -1.04
C ASN A 146 6.51 -17.05 -1.80
N ILE A 147 6.90 -18.33 -1.83
CA ILE A 147 6.31 -19.43 -2.63
C ILE A 147 4.80 -19.67 -2.36
N LYS A 148 4.23 -19.15 -1.27
CA LYS A 148 2.78 -19.26 -1.00
C LYS A 148 1.92 -18.29 -1.83
N ALA A 149 2.45 -17.14 -2.27
CA ALA A 149 1.75 -16.22 -3.17
C ALA A 149 1.55 -16.79 -4.58
N ILE A 150 2.33 -17.83 -4.92
CA ILE A 150 2.23 -18.59 -6.18
C ILE A 150 0.89 -19.33 -6.29
N LYS A 151 0.17 -19.57 -5.18
CA LYS A 151 -1.11 -20.30 -5.25
C LYS A 151 -2.26 -19.51 -5.90
N GLU A 152 -2.14 -18.20 -6.12
CA GLU A 152 -3.22 -17.38 -6.74
C GLU A 152 -2.79 -16.64 -8.03
N ASN A 153 -1.61 -16.98 -8.59
CA ASN A 153 -1.13 -16.61 -9.94
C ASN A 153 -1.52 -15.19 -10.40
N ILE A 154 -0.99 -14.12 -9.79
CA ILE A 154 -0.96 -12.81 -10.47
C ILE A 154 0.36 -12.75 -11.22
N THR A 155 0.30 -12.85 -12.54
CA THR A 155 1.49 -12.82 -13.38
C THR A 155 1.73 -11.42 -13.95
N PRO A 156 2.99 -11.07 -14.31
CA PRO A 156 3.26 -9.83 -15.03
C PRO A 156 2.44 -9.66 -16.31
N ARG A 157 2.22 -10.76 -17.04
CA ARG A 157 1.39 -10.78 -18.26
C ARG A 157 -0.06 -10.37 -17.96
N GLU A 158 -0.67 -10.95 -16.93
CA GLU A 158 -2.04 -10.60 -16.54
C GLU A 158 -2.12 -9.15 -16.08
N LEU A 159 -1.20 -8.72 -15.21
CA LEU A 159 -1.17 -7.34 -14.71
C LEU A 159 -1.07 -6.34 -15.88
N ARG A 160 -0.19 -6.59 -16.87
CA ARG A 160 -0.10 -5.82 -18.11
C ARG A 160 -1.41 -5.82 -18.89
N GLN A 161 -2.02 -6.99 -19.09
CA GLN A 161 -3.28 -7.10 -19.84
C GLN A 161 -4.38 -6.22 -19.23
N PHE A 162 -4.55 -6.25 -17.90
CA PHE A 162 -5.52 -5.40 -17.21
C PHE A 162 -5.12 -3.92 -17.22
N PHE A 163 -3.83 -3.62 -17.05
CA PHE A 163 -3.33 -2.25 -17.10
C PHE A 163 -3.68 -1.58 -18.44
N TYR A 164 -3.44 -2.28 -19.55
CA TYR A 164 -3.70 -1.76 -20.90
C TYR A 164 -5.18 -1.85 -21.32
N SER A 165 -5.97 -2.79 -20.80
CA SER A 165 -7.39 -2.91 -21.17
C SER A 165 -8.26 -1.77 -20.62
N GLU A 166 -7.93 -1.23 -19.45
CA GLU A 166 -8.71 -0.14 -18.83
C GLU A 166 -8.21 1.27 -19.23
N LYS A 167 -7.13 1.39 -20.00
CA LYS A 167 -6.67 2.67 -20.59
C LYS A 167 -7.56 3.17 -21.75
N ARG A 168 -8.63 2.44 -22.10
CA ARG A 168 -9.53 2.72 -23.23
C ARG A 168 -10.81 3.49 -22.85
N PHE A 169 -10.91 4.03 -21.63
CA PHE A 169 -12.03 4.87 -21.19
C PHE A 169 -11.51 6.15 -20.54
#